data_AF-A0A7C7E7B1-F1
#
_entry.id   AF-A0A7C7E7B1-F1
#
_cell.length_a   1.000
_cell.length_b   1.000
_cell.length_c   1.000
_cell.angle_alpha   90.00
_cell.angle_beta   90.00
_cell.angle_gamma   90.00
#
_symmetry.space_group_name_H-M   'P 1'
#
loop_
_entity.id
_entity.type
_entity.pdbx_description
1 polymer ?
#
loop_
_entity_poly.entity_id
_entity_poly.type
_entity_poly.pdbx_seq_one_letter_code
_entity_poly.pdbx_strand_id
1 'polypeptide(L)'
;KLWPEEHNNFWNFPHLYKPVGGETFSQVIDRVGKEIERIITWYKGKNILIVTHAIALKGIIAYIEKKDLKDFWSGAFMYPTCLNILEVNEDSRKFVLMGDTSHYKVEEEEAI
;
A
#
# COMPACT_ATOMS: atom_id res chain seq x y z
N LYS A 1 11.88 16.46 -18.07
CA LYS A 1 11.92 15.97 -16.67
C LYS A 1 13.34 15.49 -16.39
N LEU A 2 13.90 15.84 -15.23
CA LEU A 2 15.09 15.12 -14.72
C LEU A 2 14.61 13.71 -14.36
N TRP A 3 15.29 12.66 -14.84
CA TRP A 3 14.98 11.23 -14.57
C TRP A 3 13.68 10.70 -15.23
N PRO A 4 13.57 10.75 -16.58
CA PRO A 4 12.37 10.28 -17.29
C PRO A 4 12.17 8.75 -17.20
N GLU A 5 13.25 7.97 -17.16
CA GLU A 5 13.18 6.52 -17.04
C GLU A 5 12.70 6.11 -15.65
N GLU A 6 13.24 6.71 -14.59
CA GLU A 6 12.87 6.44 -13.21
C GLU A 6 11.42 6.86 -12.95
N HIS A 7 10.99 8.00 -13.49
CA HIS A 7 9.58 8.40 -13.43
C HIS A 7 8.67 7.40 -14.15
N ASN A 8 9.05 6.92 -15.34
CA ASN A 8 8.29 5.91 -16.05
C ASN A 8 8.24 4.59 -15.28
N ASN A 9 9.38 4.12 -14.77
CA ASN A 9 9.47 2.89 -14.01
C ASN A 9 8.71 2.99 -12.69
N PHE A 10 8.69 4.17 -12.05
CA PHE A 10 7.92 4.38 -10.83
C PHE A 10 6.45 4.02 -11.03
N TRP A 11 5.81 4.46 -12.13
CA TRP A 11 4.39 4.23 -12.38
C TRP A 11 4.08 2.94 -13.14
N ASN A 12 4.88 2.62 -14.16
CA ASN A 12 4.54 1.58 -15.14
C ASN A 12 5.31 0.26 -14.92
N PHE A 13 6.52 0.33 -14.38
CA PHE A 13 7.38 -0.84 -14.19
C PHE A 13 8.00 -0.82 -12.78
N PRO A 14 7.20 -0.92 -11.70
CA PRO A 14 7.68 -0.74 -10.33
C PRO A 14 8.80 -1.72 -9.95
N HIS A 15 8.86 -2.89 -10.59
CA HIS A 15 9.94 -3.86 -10.43
C HIS A 15 11.28 -3.43 -11.03
N LEU A 16 11.29 -2.44 -11.93
CA LEU A 16 12.48 -1.83 -12.53
C LEU A 16 12.83 -0.48 -11.88
N TYR A 17 11.99 0.04 -10.99
CA TYR A 17 12.20 1.35 -10.38
C TYR A 17 13.45 1.35 -9.48
N LYS A 18 14.38 2.26 -9.79
CA LYS A 18 15.55 2.55 -8.98
C LYS A 18 15.52 4.04 -8.62
N PRO A 19 15.39 4.40 -7.34
CA PRO A 19 15.29 5.78 -6.94
C PRO A 19 16.67 6.45 -7.01
N VAL A 20 16.69 7.74 -7.33
CA VAL A 20 17.90 8.57 -7.21
C VAL A 20 18.03 9.00 -5.74
N GLY A 21 18.49 8.05 -4.91
CA GLY A 21 18.48 8.16 -3.44
C GLY A 21 17.11 7.89 -2.83
N GLY A 22 17.08 7.48 -1.55
CA GLY A 22 15.84 7.06 -0.88
C GLY A 22 15.59 5.55 -0.95
N GLU A 23 14.33 5.15 -0.75
CA GLU A 23 13.92 3.74 -0.66
C GLU A 23 13.37 3.21 -2.00
N THR A 24 13.70 1.95 -2.31
CA THR A 24 12.99 1.17 -3.34
C THR A 24 11.63 0.71 -2.82
N PHE A 25 10.72 0.33 -3.72
CA PHE A 25 9.44 -0.26 -3.32
C PHE A 25 9.62 -1.53 -2.47
N SER A 26 10.60 -2.39 -2.77
CA SER A 26 10.92 -3.56 -1.94
C SER A 26 11.33 -3.18 -0.52
N GLN A 27 12.17 -2.15 -0.36
CA GLN A 27 12.58 -1.66 0.96
C GLN A 27 11.39 -1.12 1.76
N VAL A 28 10.47 -0.41 1.10
CA VAL A 28 9.23 0.04 1.73
C VAL A 28 8.36 -1.14 2.16
N ILE A 29 8.13 -2.13 1.28
CA ILE A 29 7.35 -3.35 1.57
C ILE A 29 7.95 -4.09 2.77
N ASP A 30 9.25 -4.31 2.80
CA ASP A 30 9.94 -4.98 3.90
C ASP A 30 9.79 -4.21 5.22
N ARG A 31 9.95 -2.89 5.19
CA ARG A 31 9.85 -2.04 6.38
C ARG A 31 8.44 -2.03 6.94
N VAL A 32 7.43 -1.82 6.08
CA VAL A 32 6.02 -1.77 6.54
C VAL A 32 5.51 -3.17 6.91
N GLY A 33 5.94 -4.23 6.21
CA GLY A 33 5.58 -5.60 6.55
C GLY A 33 6.05 -5.99 7.95
N LYS A 34 7.33 -5.71 8.28
CA LYS A 34 7.87 -5.92 9.64
C LYS A 34 7.06 -5.17 10.70
N GLU A 35 6.67 -3.93 10.42
CA GLU A 35 5.87 -3.12 11.35
C GLU A 35 4.45 -3.68 11.52
N ILE A 36 3.81 -4.13 10.45
CA ILE A 36 2.48 -4.72 10.50
C ILE A 36 2.47 -6.03 11.30
N GLU A 37 3.48 -6.89 11.14
CA GLU A 37 3.63 -8.10 11.97
C GLU A 37 3.75 -7.77 13.46
N ARG A 38 4.55 -6.75 13.78
CA ARG A 38 4.71 -6.26 15.16
C ARG A 38 3.38 -5.77 15.73
N ILE A 39 2.66 -4.96 14.96
CA ILE A 39 1.35 -4.42 15.34
C ILE A 39 0.33 -5.54 15.57
N ILE A 40 0.22 -6.49 14.64
CA ILE A 40 -0.69 -7.65 14.76
C ILE A 40 -0.38 -8.44 16.04
N THR A 41 0.90 -8.66 16.32
CA THR A 41 1.33 -9.41 17.50
C THR A 41 1.03 -8.68 18.81
N TRP A 42 1.37 -7.39 18.90
CA TRP A 42 1.25 -6.61 20.14
C TRP A 42 -0.20 -6.22 20.47
N TYR A 43 -1.05 -6.08 19.47
CA TYR A 43 -2.44 -5.66 19.63
C TYR A 43 -3.43 -6.77 19.28
N LYS A 44 -3.05 -8.05 19.46
CA LYS A 44 -3.93 -9.21 19.21
C LYS A 44 -5.29 -9.02 19.91
N GLY A 45 -6.37 -9.22 19.15
CA GLY A 45 -7.76 -9.12 19.65
C GLY A 45 -8.28 -7.70 19.87
N LYS A 46 -7.58 -6.67 19.38
CA LYS A 46 -8.01 -5.26 19.47
C LYS A 46 -8.30 -4.68 18.08
N ASN A 47 -9.17 -3.68 18.06
CA ASN A 47 -9.33 -2.81 16.90
C ASN A 47 -8.32 -1.66 16.99
N ILE A 48 -7.61 -1.42 15.89
CA ILE A 48 -6.61 -0.36 15.79
C ILE A 48 -6.85 0.45 14.51
N LEU A 49 -6.43 1.71 14.54
CA LEU A 49 -6.40 2.57 13.36
C LEU A 49 -4.95 2.87 12.98
N ILE A 50 -4.62 2.66 11.71
CA ILE A 50 -3.32 3.02 11.15
C ILE A 50 -3.53 4.19 10.18
N VAL A 51 -2.85 5.30 10.42
CA VAL A 51 -2.83 6.46 9.52
C VAL A 51 -1.46 6.53 8.86
N THR A 52 -1.42 6.57 7.53
CA THR A 52 -0.17 6.48 6.76
C THR A 52 -0.30 7.16 5.39
N HIS A 53 0.73 7.03 4.55
CA HIS A 53 0.81 7.59 3.19
C HIS A 53 0.54 6.53 2.11
N ALA A 54 0.21 6.97 0.89
CA ALA A 54 -0.21 6.09 -0.21
C ALA A 54 0.78 4.95 -0.53
N ILE A 55 2.09 5.24 -0.67
CA ILE A 55 3.11 4.21 -0.98
C ILE A 55 3.26 3.23 0.18
N ALA A 56 3.23 3.72 1.43
CA ALA A 56 3.30 2.86 2.61
C ALA A 56 2.05 1.97 2.72
N LEU A 57 0.85 2.51 2.46
CA LEU A 57 -0.40 1.76 2.41
C LEU A 57 -0.37 0.68 1.31
N LYS A 58 0.04 1.03 0.08
CA LYS A 58 0.22 0.07 -1.02
C LYS A 58 1.27 -0.99 -0.67
N GLY A 59 2.34 -0.63 0.05
CA GLY A 59 3.33 -1.57 0.57
C GLY A 59 2.74 -2.55 1.60
N ILE A 60 1.88 -2.08 2.50
CA ILE A 60 1.15 -2.93 3.46
C ILE A 60 0.24 -3.91 2.72
N ILE A 61 -0.54 -3.42 1.74
CA ILE A 61 -1.43 -4.24 0.92
C ILE A 61 -0.61 -5.29 0.15
N ALA A 62 0.47 -4.88 -0.52
CA ALA A 62 1.35 -5.78 -1.27
C ALA A 62 1.96 -6.87 -0.38
N TYR A 63 2.38 -6.52 0.84
CA TYR A 63 2.90 -7.48 1.81
C TYR A 63 1.84 -8.51 2.23
N ILE A 64 0.63 -8.05 2.60
CA ILE A 64 -0.46 -8.91 3.06
C ILE A 64 -0.97 -9.83 1.95
N GLU A 65 -1.18 -9.27 0.76
CA GLU A 65 -1.68 -10.00 -0.42
C GLU A 65 -0.57 -10.78 -1.16
N LYS A 66 0.68 -10.69 -0.69
CA LYS A 66 1.86 -11.33 -1.31
C LYS A 66 2.00 -11.00 -2.80
N LYS A 67 1.79 -9.73 -3.15
CA LYS A 67 1.90 -9.27 -4.54
C LYS A 67 3.32 -9.37 -5.05
N ASP A 68 3.47 -9.75 -6.33
CA ASP A 68 4.71 -9.50 -7.04
C ASP A 68 4.96 -8.00 -7.16
N LEU A 69 6.24 -7.59 -7.13
CA LEU A 69 6.60 -6.18 -7.18
C LEU A 69 6.12 -5.47 -8.44
N LYS A 70 6.00 -6.19 -9.57
CA LYS A 70 5.45 -5.67 -10.82
C LYS A 70 3.99 -5.21 -10.68
N ASP A 71 3.26 -5.79 -9.73
CA ASP A 71 1.84 -5.55 -9.49
C ASP A 71 1.62 -4.55 -8.35
N PHE A 72 2.66 -3.83 -7.90
CA PHE A 72 2.61 -2.91 -6.76
C PHE A 72 1.45 -1.89 -6.85
N TRP A 73 1.23 -1.33 -8.04
CA TRP A 73 0.16 -0.33 -8.25
C TRP A 73 -1.22 -0.93 -8.51
N SER A 74 -1.33 -2.24 -8.77
CA SER A 74 -2.58 -2.90 -9.11
C SER A 74 -3.68 -2.72 -8.03
N GLY A 75 -4.93 -2.86 -8.46
CA GLY A 75 -6.12 -2.67 -7.63
C GLY A 75 -6.56 -1.20 -7.54
N ALA A 76 -7.48 -0.92 -6.63
CA ALA A 76 -8.07 0.41 -6.49
C ALA A 76 -7.02 1.49 -6.20
N PHE A 77 -7.30 2.70 -6.68
CA PHE A 77 -6.55 3.90 -6.29
C PHE A 77 -6.86 4.24 -4.82
N MET A 78 -5.82 4.55 -4.04
CA MET A 78 -5.97 4.89 -2.62
C MET A 78 -6.15 6.41 -2.51
N TYR A 79 -7.40 6.85 -2.62
CA TYR A 79 -7.73 8.26 -2.43
C TYR A 79 -7.36 8.75 -1.02
N PRO A 80 -7.13 10.07 -0.83
CA PRO A 80 -6.91 10.64 0.48
C PRO A 80 -7.97 10.19 1.49
N THR A 81 -7.57 9.88 2.72
CA THR A 81 -8.48 9.45 3.79
C THR A 81 -9.42 8.28 3.45
N CYS A 82 -9.16 7.48 2.41
CA CYS A 82 -9.97 6.30 2.12
C CYS A 82 -9.83 5.25 3.24
N LEU A 83 -10.92 4.55 3.53
CA LEU A 83 -10.97 3.54 4.58
C LEU A 83 -10.67 2.16 3.99
N ASN A 84 -9.75 1.46 4.64
CA ASN A 84 -9.45 0.06 4.38
C ASN A 84 -9.62 -0.69 5.70
N ILE A 85 -10.27 -1.86 5.67
CA ILE A 85 -10.47 -2.70 6.86
C ILE A 85 -9.84 -4.05 6.59
N LEU A 86 -8.81 -4.37 7.38
CA LEU A 86 -8.15 -5.67 7.40
C LEU A 86 -8.63 -6.44 8.63
N GLU A 87 -9.24 -7.59 8.41
CA GLU A 87 -9.52 -8.56 9.46
C GLU A 87 -8.36 -9.56 9.57
N VAL A 88 -7.88 -9.77 10.79
CA VAL A 88 -6.80 -10.70 11.10
C VAL A 88 -7.28 -11.73 12.12
N ASN A 89 -7.32 -12.99 11.69
CA ASN A 89 -7.61 -14.16 12.51
C ASN A 89 -6.34 -15.03 12.62
N GLU A 90 -6.41 -16.14 13.36
CA GLU A 90 -5.25 -17.01 13.57
C GLU A 90 -4.67 -17.55 12.26
N ASP A 91 -5.53 -17.91 11.30
CA ASP A 91 -5.11 -18.53 10.04
C ASP A 91 -5.30 -17.64 8.81
N SER A 92 -5.85 -16.42 8.95
CA SER A 92 -6.20 -15.59 7.80
C SER A 92 -6.03 -14.10 8.03
N ARG A 93 -5.71 -13.40 6.94
CA ARG A 93 -5.64 -11.94 6.87
C ARG A 93 -6.39 -11.53 5.62
N LYS A 94 -7.47 -10.78 5.77
CA LYS A 94 -8.36 -10.46 4.67
C LYS A 94 -8.82 -9.01 4.73
N PHE A 95 -8.68 -8.30 3.63
CA PHE A 95 -9.34 -7.03 3.48
C PHE A 95 -10.84 -7.26 3.24
N VAL A 96 -11.68 -6.70 4.11
CA VAL A 96 -13.15 -6.74 3.99
C VAL A 96 -13.73 -5.43 3.46
N LEU A 97 -12.92 -4.37 3.45
CA LEU A 97 -13.20 -3.09 2.82
C LEU A 97 -11.89 -2.51 2.30
N MET A 98 -11.89 -1.95 1.09
CA MET A 98 -10.73 -1.30 0.50
C MET A 98 -11.12 -0.02 -0.21
N GLY A 99 -10.34 1.03 -0.03
CA GLY A 99 -10.49 2.28 -0.75
C GLY A 99 -11.83 3.00 -0.54
N ASP A 100 -12.54 2.74 0.56
CA ASP A 100 -13.88 3.34 0.76
C ASP A 100 -13.78 4.84 1.02
N THR A 101 -14.49 5.61 0.21
CA THR A 101 -14.61 7.05 0.32
C THR A 101 -16.04 7.49 0.54
N SER A 102 -16.94 6.59 0.97
CA SER A 102 -18.37 6.87 1.14
C SER A 102 -18.68 8.11 2.01
N HIS A 103 -17.75 8.48 2.88
CA HIS A 103 -17.82 9.64 3.77
C HIS A 103 -17.50 11.00 3.09
N TYR A 104 -17.01 11.02 1.84
CA TYR A 104 -16.81 12.26 1.08
C TYR A 104 -16.91 12.06 -0.44
N LYS A 105 -17.11 13.15 -1.18
CA LYS A 105 -17.15 13.09 -2.64
C LYS A 105 -15.73 13.08 -3.19
N VAL A 106 -15.41 12.04 -3.95
CA VAL A 106 -14.20 11.98 -4.76
C VAL A 106 -14.52 12.53 -6.13
N GLU A 107 -13.74 13.49 -6.59
CA GLU A 107 -13.71 13.87 -8.00
C GLU A 107 -12.85 12.80 -8.70
N GLU A 108 -13.44 12.05 -9.64
CA GLU A 108 -12.69 11.06 -10.42
C GLU A 108 -11.69 11.81 -11.32
N GLU A 109 -10.43 11.89 -10.88
CA GLU A 109 -9.34 12.22 -11.80
C GLU A 109 -9.05 10.98 -12.65
N GLU A 110 -9.14 11.13 -13.98
CA GLU A 110 -8.80 10.09 -14.94
C GLU A 110 -7.43 9.49 -14.59
N ALA A 111 -7.38 8.17 -14.39
CA ALA A 111 -6.15 7.45 -14.11
C ALA A 111 -5.13 7.73 -15.23
N ILE A 112 -4.03 8.39 -14.87
CA ILE A 112 -2.88 8.68 -15.75
C ILE A 112 -2.25 7.39 -16.26
#